data_AF-A0AAU0VMU3-F1
#
_entry.id   AF-A0AAU0VMU3-F1
#
_cell.length_a   1.000
_cell.length_b   1.000
_cell.length_c   1.000
_cell.angle_alpha   90.00
_cell.angle_beta   90.00
_cell.angle_gamma   90.00
#
_symmetry.space_group_name_H-M   'P 1'
#
loop_
_entity.id
_entity.type
_entity.pdbx_description
1 polymer ?
#
loop_
_entity_poly.entity_id
_entity_poly.type
_entity_poly.pdbx_seq_one_letter_code
_entity_poly.pdbx_strand_id
1 'polypeptide(L)' 'MTVEVALAVMTGARVEYLLLCDGDDECTGSVTRSELALHRDGPRYTDRVRLRDILVPG' A
#
# COMPACT_ATOMS: atom_id res chain seq x y z
N MET A 1 -7.93 -2.26 -1.63
CA MET A 1 -7.47 -0.87 -1.50
C MET A 1 -6.36 -0.65 -2.53
N THR A 2 -6.41 0.46 -3.30
CA THR A 2 -5.36 0.86 -4.27
C THR A 2 -4.35 1.78 -3.59
N VAL A 3 -3.20 2.02 -4.23
CA VAL A 3 -2.13 2.87 -3.67
C VAL A 3 -2.58 4.32 -3.50
N GLU A 4 -3.38 4.86 -4.42
CA GLU A 4 -3.92 6.22 -4.34
C GLU A 4 -4.81 6.40 -3.10
N VAL A 5 -5.66 5.41 -2.84
CA VAL A 5 -6.54 5.41 -1.66
C VAL A 5 -5.71 5.33 -0.38
N ALA A 6 -4.69 4.47 -0.32
CA ALA A 6 -3.79 4.42 0.83
C ALA A 6 -3.06 5.75 1.05
N LEU A 7 -2.57 6.40 0.00
CA LEU A 7 -1.87 7.68 0.11
C LEU A 7 -2.80 8.79 0.62
N ALA A 8 -4.05 8.83 0.12
CA ALA A 8 -5.06 9.76 0.59
C ALA A 8 -5.43 9.52 2.05
N VAL A 9 -5.57 8.26 2.46
CA VAL A 9 -5.84 7.87 3.85
C VAL A 9 -4.67 8.26 4.77
N MET A 10 -3.42 7.95 4.40
CA MET A 10 -2.23 8.34 5.15
C MET A 10 -2.14 9.86 5.33
N THR A 11 -2.45 10.61 4.27
CA THR A 11 -2.46 12.08 4.30
C THR A 11 -3.57 12.61 5.22
N GLY A 12 -4.78 12.05 5.14
CA GLY A 12 -5.92 12.44 5.98
C GLY A 12 -5.74 12.08 7.46
N ALA A 13 -5.13 10.93 7.74
CA ALA A 13 -4.90 10.43 9.09
C ALA A 13 -3.58 10.91 9.71
N ARG A 14 -2.69 11.56 8.94
CA ARG A 14 -1.32 11.96 9.34
C ARG A 14 -0.52 10.77 9.90
N VAL A 15 -0.58 9.64 9.20
CA VAL A 15 0.20 8.44 9.53
C VAL A 15 1.23 8.15 8.44
N GLU A 16 2.37 7.61 8.83
CA GLU A 16 3.47 7.28 7.92
C GLU A 16 3.41 5.84 7.40
N TYR A 17 2.57 4.99 7.99
CA TYR A 17 2.37 3.61 7.57
C TYR A 17 0.92 3.15 7.77
N LEU A 18 0.51 2.16 6.98
CA LEU A 18 -0.78 1.47 7.11
C LEU A 18 -0.51 -0.02 7.24
N LEU A 19 -1.28 -0.67 8.12
CA LEU A 19 -1.33 -2.12 8.23
C LEU A 19 -2.37 -2.63 7.22
N LEU A 20 -1.99 -3.62 6.44
CA LEU A 20 -2.87 -4.33 5.52
C LEU A 20 -3.41 -5.55 6.22
N CYS A 21 -4.67 -5.44 6.66
CA CYS A 21 -5.45 -6.60 7.02
C CYS A 21 -6.04 -7.22 5.73
N ASP A 22 -6.01 -8.53 5.62
CA ASP A 22 -6.77 -9.23 4.58
C ASP A 22 -8.26 -9.33 4.95
N GLY A 23 -9.00 -10.15 4.20
CA GLY A 23 -10.43 -10.35 4.43
C GLY A 23 -10.75 -11.02 5.76
N ASP A 24 -9.75 -11.60 6.44
CA ASP A 24 -9.88 -12.34 7.69
C ASP A 24 -9.39 -11.50 8.90
N ASP A 25 -9.26 -10.18 8.73
CA ASP A 25 -8.66 -9.24 9.71
C ASP A 25 -7.20 -9.58 10.07
N GLU A 26 -6.56 -10.50 9.34
CA GLU A 26 -5.20 -10.89 9.60
C GLU A 26 -4.25 -9.88 8.96
N CYS A 27 -3.29 -9.38 9.75
CA CYS A 27 -2.34 -8.39 9.29
C CYS A 27 -1.31 -9.03 8.35
N THR A 28 -1.64 -9.07 7.06
CA THR A 28 -0.79 -9.60 5.98
C THR A 28 0.47 -8.79 5.69
N GLY A 29 0.55 -7.54 6.18
CA GLY A 29 1.79 -6.77 6.15
C GLY A 29 1.59 -5.29 6.44
N SER A 30 2.66 -4.51 6.33
CA SER A 30 2.63 -3.07 6.49
C SER A 30 3.20 -2.39 5.25
N VAL A 31 2.62 -1.25 4.90
CA VAL A 31 3.13 -0.39 3.82
C VAL A 31 3.46 0.97 4.40
N THR A 32 4.63 1.48 4.06
CA THR A 32 5.02 2.85 4.40
C THR A 32 4.69 3.81 3.27
N ARG A 33 4.50 5.08 3.61
CA ARG A 33 4.30 6.15 2.64
C ARG A 33 5.45 6.24 1.62
N SER A 34 6.68 6.03 2.08
CA SER A 34 7.89 6.04 1.25
C SER A 34 7.90 4.88 0.25
N GLU A 35 7.53 3.67 0.67
CA GLU A 35 7.37 2.52 -0.24
C GLU A 35 6.30 2.79 -1.28
N LEU A 36 5.15 3.34 -0.88
CA LEU A 36 4.08 3.67 -1.83
C LEU A 36 4.52 4.71 -2.87
N ALA A 37 5.28 5.72 -2.46
CA ALA A 37 5.84 6.71 -3.38
C ALA A 37 6.87 6.09 -4.34
N LEU A 38 7.78 5.26 -3.82
CA LEU A 38 8.76 4.51 -4.62
C LEU A 38 8.10 3.56 -5.62
N HIS A 39 7.05 2.85 -5.19
CA HIS A 39 6.30 1.97 -6.06
C HIS A 39 5.61 2.76 -7.16
N ARG A 40 4.90 3.85 -6.84
CA ARG A 40 4.23 4.71 -7.83
C ARG A 40 5.20 5.25 -8.88
N ASP A 41 6.41 5.62 -8.48
CA ASP A 41 7.41 6.20 -9.37
C ASP A 41 8.21 5.13 -10.16
N GLY A 42 7.91 3.83 -9.93
CA GLY A 42 8.59 2.69 -10.56
C GLY A 42 7.84 2.11 -11.78
N PRO A 43 8.56 1.54 -12.77
CA PRO A 43 7.98 1.01 -14.01
C PRO A 43 7.15 -0.27 -13.85
N ARG A 44 7.16 -0.89 -12.66
CA ARG A 44 6.30 -2.05 -12.32
C ARG A 44 4.94 -1.63 -11.77
N TYR A 45 4.72 -0.34 -11.51
CA TYR A 45 3.43 0.16 -11.10
C TYR A 45 2.50 0.19 -12.30
N THR A 46 1.66 -0.83 -12.38
CA THR A 46 0.46 -0.74 -13.20
C THR A 46 -0.65 -0.19 -12.32
N ASP A 47 -1.54 0.62 -12.88
CA ASP A 47 -2.75 1.17 -12.23
C ASP A 47 -3.71 0.08 -11.66
N ARG A 48 -3.33 -1.20 -11.83
CA ARG A 48 -3.99 -2.40 -11.34
C ARG A 48 -3.31 -3.06 -10.13
N VAL A 49 -2.14 -2.60 -9.71
CA VAL A 49 -1.43 -3.13 -8.54
C VAL A 49 -2.24 -2.83 -7.30
N ARG A 50 -2.82 -3.87 -6.69
CA ARG A 50 -3.47 -3.74 -5.39
C ARG A 50 -2.37 -3.71 -4.33
N LEU A 51 -2.61 -3.03 -3.21
CA LEU A 51 -1.65 -2.99 -2.09
C LEU A 51 -1.18 -4.37 -1.60
N ARG A 52 -2.04 -5.38 -1.72
CA ARG A 52 -1.70 -6.78 -1.41
C ARG A 52 -0.62 -7.37 -2.32
N ASP A 53 -0.52 -6.91 -3.57
CA ASP A 53 0.45 -7.40 -4.55
C ASP A 53 1.84 -6.80 -4.33
N ILE A 54 1.95 -5.73 -3.51
CA ILE A 54 3.23 -5.13 -3.09
C ILE A 54 3.87 -5.97 -1.97
N LEU A 55 3.04 -6.63 -1.15
CA LEU A 55 3.47 -7.40 0.02
C LEU A 55 3.82 -8.86 -0.29
N VAL A 56 3.53 -9.37 -1.49
CA VAL A 56 3.94 -10.73 -1.87
C VAL A 56 5.36 -10.66 -2.43
N PRO A 57 6.40 -11.12 -1.70
CA PRO A 57 7.70 -11.33 -2.30
C PRO A 57 7.59 -12.60 -3.16
N GLY A 58 7.64 -12.42 -4.47
CA GLY A 58 7.97 -13.50 -5.40
C GLY A 58 9.46 -13.69 -5.51
#